data_AF-K0BEB6-F1
#
_entry.id   AF-K0BEB6-F1
#
_cell.length_a   1.000
_cell.length_b   1.000
_cell.length_c   1.000
_cell.angle_alpha   90.00
_cell.angle_beta   90.00
_cell.angle_gamma   90.00
#
_symmetry.space_group_name_H-M   'P 1'
#
loop_
_entity.id
_entity.type
_entity.pdbx_description
1 polymer ?
#
loop_
_entity_poly.entity_id
_entity_poly.type
_entity_poly.pdbx_seq_one_letter_code
_entity_poly.pdbx_strand_id
1 'polypeptide(L)'
;MAEAVKDLNWEDYREWLFNNKSQLNAKYTFKDSKKYHHLAFSDELVSMKPSRKRQDILKGISNITRYLDIKKDTDFHELWLKWLKKKEIRWRMNPKTDTYLLANQIRMEDVLKNIRGLPEKYKIFATFVLVSGLRTSEAIEAFNNHDKICREGVMELFWDRGTKKANAVYCHPILHDKMKYKTSASRVTKNLHSKYLGCEVRYLRKLNYTFNATKIDPLLAEFMQGRRGNVSQRHYFLPMMSNHRRKWKSVWLKVLKDLV
;
A
#
# COMPACT_ATOMS: atom_id res chain seq x y z
N MET A 1 -21.47 13.64 -25.13
CA MET A 1 -21.19 13.70 -23.68
C MET A 1 -22.12 14.69 -22.97
N ALA A 2 -22.03 16.01 -23.24
CA ALA A 2 -22.85 17.01 -22.56
C ALA A 2 -24.37 16.72 -22.63
N GLU A 3 -24.85 16.31 -23.80
CA GLU A 3 -26.24 15.87 -24.00
C GLU A 3 -26.56 14.58 -23.23
N ALA A 4 -25.71 13.55 -23.35
CA ALA A 4 -25.86 12.31 -22.61
C ALA A 4 -25.89 12.48 -21.07
N VAL A 5 -25.30 13.55 -20.53
CA VAL A 5 -25.34 13.88 -19.10
C VAL A 5 -26.57 14.68 -18.68
N LYS A 6 -27.24 15.39 -19.59
CA LYS A 6 -28.49 16.10 -19.27
C LYS A 6 -29.57 15.14 -18.77
N ASP A 7 -29.68 13.98 -19.42
CA ASP A 7 -30.67 12.95 -19.07
C ASP A 7 -30.08 11.87 -18.13
N LEU A 8 -29.02 12.20 -17.39
CA LEU A 8 -28.41 11.26 -16.46
C LEU A 8 -29.22 11.18 -15.16
N ASN A 9 -29.69 9.99 -14.81
CA ASN A 9 -30.15 9.71 -13.45
C ASN A 9 -28.94 9.67 -12.50
N TRP A 10 -28.73 10.78 -11.78
CA TRP A 10 -27.60 10.93 -10.86
C TRP A 10 -27.65 9.98 -9.66
N GLU A 11 -28.83 9.56 -9.22
CA GLU A 11 -28.95 8.63 -8.09
C GLU A 11 -28.62 7.19 -8.50
N ASP A 12 -29.03 6.76 -9.69
CA ASP A 12 -28.62 5.46 -10.27
C ASP A 12 -27.08 5.43 -10.50
N TYR A 13 -26.49 6.52 -10.99
CA TYR A 13 -25.02 6.64 -11.07
C TYR A 13 -24.35 6.58 -9.69
N ARG A 14 -24.96 7.23 -8.69
CA ARG A 14 -24.47 7.19 -7.31
C ARG A 14 -24.48 5.74 -6.81
N GLU A 15 -25.61 5.06 -6.89
CA GLU A 15 -25.75 3.66 -6.46
C GLU A 15 -24.72 2.76 -7.14
N TRP A 16 -24.58 2.86 -8.47
CA TRP A 16 -23.57 2.14 -9.22
C TRP A 16 -22.14 2.39 -8.69
N LEU A 17 -21.78 3.63 -8.34
CA LEU A 17 -20.48 3.93 -7.74
C LEU A 17 -20.28 3.27 -6.38
N PHE A 18 -21.31 3.26 -5.51
CA PHE A 18 -21.22 2.67 -4.19
C PHE A 18 -21.16 1.13 -4.22
N ASN A 19 -21.75 0.51 -5.25
CA ASN A 19 -21.67 -0.94 -5.47
C ASN A 19 -20.29 -1.36 -6.01
N ASN A 20 -19.58 -0.47 -6.71
CA ASN A 20 -18.33 -0.80 -7.40
C ASN A 20 -17.06 -0.23 -6.73
N LYS A 21 -17.18 0.59 -5.69
CA LYS A 21 -16.05 1.26 -5.03
C LYS A 21 -16.24 1.29 -3.52
N SER A 22 -15.13 1.50 -2.80
CA SER A 22 -15.21 1.78 -1.36
C SER A 22 -16.04 3.04 -1.09
N GLN A 23 -16.80 3.03 0.01
CA GLN A 23 -17.70 4.11 0.45
C GLN A 23 -17.09 5.52 0.30
N LEU A 24 -15.86 5.68 0.78
CA LEU A 24 -15.16 6.96 0.72
C LEU A 24 -14.82 7.37 -0.73
N ASN A 25 -14.33 6.42 -1.53
CA ASN A 25 -13.95 6.67 -2.91
C ASN A 25 -15.18 6.94 -3.79
N ALA A 26 -16.27 6.20 -3.58
CA ALA A 26 -17.57 6.43 -4.22
C ALA A 26 -18.08 7.85 -3.94
N LYS A 27 -18.11 8.26 -2.67
CA LYS A 27 -18.55 9.60 -2.24
C LYS A 27 -17.77 10.72 -2.94
N TYR A 28 -16.44 10.66 -2.94
CA TYR A 28 -15.63 11.71 -3.58
C TYR A 28 -15.70 11.67 -5.11
N THR A 29 -15.68 10.46 -5.70
CA THR A 29 -15.83 10.30 -7.15
C THR A 29 -17.17 10.85 -7.63
N PHE A 30 -18.27 10.57 -6.90
CA PHE A 30 -19.60 11.10 -7.22
C PHE A 30 -19.61 12.63 -7.19
N LYS A 31 -19.10 13.23 -6.11
CA LYS A 31 -19.01 14.69 -5.96
C LYS A 31 -18.25 15.33 -7.12
N ASP A 32 -17.09 14.78 -7.48
CA ASP A 32 -16.27 15.35 -8.54
C ASP A 32 -16.82 15.07 -9.94
N SER A 33 -17.46 13.92 -10.16
CA SER A 33 -18.19 13.65 -11.40
C SER A 33 -19.32 14.65 -11.61
N LYS A 34 -20.17 14.84 -10.59
CA LYS A 34 -21.31 15.76 -10.67
C LYS A 34 -20.85 17.20 -10.87
N LYS A 35 -19.83 17.65 -10.14
CA LYS A 35 -19.33 19.02 -10.23
C LYS A 35 -18.56 19.31 -11.52
N TYR A 36 -17.78 18.37 -12.05
CA TYR A 36 -16.79 18.63 -13.10
C TYR A 36 -17.01 17.85 -14.40
N HIS A 37 -18.17 17.22 -14.60
CA HIS A 37 -18.47 16.48 -15.84
C HIS A 37 -18.31 17.36 -17.10
N HIS A 38 -18.66 18.65 -17.01
CA HIS A 38 -18.55 19.61 -18.12
C HIS A 38 -17.11 19.81 -18.61
N LEU A 39 -16.09 19.47 -17.82
CA LEU A 39 -14.69 19.53 -18.22
C LEU A 39 -14.26 18.38 -19.14
N ALA A 40 -15.12 17.40 -19.38
CA ALA A 40 -14.81 16.33 -20.33
C ALA A 40 -14.59 16.92 -21.73
N PHE A 41 -13.45 16.59 -22.34
CA PHE A 41 -13.05 17.03 -23.68
C PHE A 41 -12.82 18.54 -23.84
N SER A 42 -12.67 19.31 -22.74
CA SER A 42 -12.48 20.76 -22.79
C SER A 42 -11.01 21.18 -22.80
N ASP A 43 -10.70 22.31 -23.44
CA ASP A 43 -9.36 22.92 -23.37
C ASP A 43 -9.06 23.52 -21.99
N GLU A 44 -10.09 23.82 -21.20
CA GLU A 44 -9.94 24.19 -19.78
C GLU A 44 -9.21 23.08 -19.02
N LEU A 45 -9.65 21.83 -19.16
CA LEU A 45 -9.01 20.69 -18.52
C LEU A 45 -7.57 20.44 -18.99
N VAL A 46 -7.29 20.72 -20.26
CA VAL A 46 -5.94 20.62 -20.83
C VAL A 46 -5.03 21.63 -20.14
N SER A 47 -5.51 22.86 -19.99
CA SER A 47 -4.80 24.00 -19.39
C SER A 47 -4.61 23.89 -17.87
N MET A 48 -5.39 23.04 -17.19
CA MET A 48 -5.24 22.81 -15.76
C MET A 48 -3.83 22.29 -15.40
N LYS A 49 -3.12 23.00 -14.52
CA LYS A 49 -1.85 22.52 -13.97
C LYS A 49 -2.03 21.14 -13.30
N PRO A 50 -1.07 20.21 -13.43
CA PRO A 50 -1.08 18.96 -12.69
C PRO A 50 -1.29 19.24 -11.19
N SER A 51 -2.41 18.75 -10.65
CA SER A 51 -2.74 18.85 -9.23
C SER A 51 -3.47 17.58 -8.76
N ARG A 52 -3.51 17.36 -7.44
CA ARG A 52 -4.36 16.30 -6.88
C ARG A 52 -5.82 16.50 -7.29
N LYS A 53 -6.27 17.76 -7.35
CA LYS A 53 -7.61 18.09 -7.79
C LYS A 53 -7.86 17.68 -9.25
N ARG A 54 -6.92 17.96 -10.15
CA ARG A 54 -6.99 17.51 -11.55
C ARG A 54 -7.11 15.99 -11.65
N GLN A 55 -6.34 15.24 -10.86
CA GLN A 55 -6.47 13.77 -10.82
C GLN A 55 -7.87 13.31 -10.40
N ASP A 56 -8.44 13.92 -9.36
CA ASP A 56 -9.75 13.51 -8.85
C ASP A 56 -10.88 13.89 -9.84
N ILE A 57 -10.74 15.01 -10.56
CA ILE A 57 -11.58 15.36 -11.72
C ILE A 57 -11.48 14.30 -12.82
N LEU A 58 -10.26 13.93 -13.24
CA LEU A 58 -10.05 12.91 -14.27
C LEU A 58 -10.69 11.57 -13.88
N LYS A 59 -10.60 11.17 -12.60
CA LYS A 59 -11.29 9.97 -12.09
C LYS A 59 -12.80 10.12 -12.17
N GLY A 60 -13.35 11.27 -11.78
CA GLY A 60 -14.78 11.54 -11.89
C GLY A 60 -15.28 11.37 -13.32
N ILE A 61 -14.64 12.08 -14.27
CA ILE A 61 -14.98 12.02 -15.69
C ILE A 61 -14.81 10.59 -16.26
N SER A 62 -13.78 9.87 -15.84
CA SER A 62 -13.56 8.49 -16.30
C SER A 62 -14.64 7.52 -15.80
N ASN A 63 -15.23 7.75 -14.63
CA ASN A 63 -16.28 6.89 -14.11
C ASN A 63 -17.64 7.24 -14.71
N ILE A 64 -17.95 8.53 -14.89
CA ILE A 64 -19.22 8.92 -15.52
C ILE A 64 -19.26 8.50 -16.99
N THR A 65 -18.14 8.59 -17.73
CA THR A 65 -18.06 8.09 -19.11
C THR A 65 -18.29 6.58 -19.17
N ARG A 66 -17.63 5.80 -18.28
CA ARG A 66 -17.84 4.35 -18.20
C ARG A 66 -19.28 3.97 -17.83
N TYR A 67 -19.89 4.73 -16.92
CA TYR A 67 -21.28 4.49 -16.53
C TYR A 67 -22.24 4.75 -17.70
N LEU A 68 -22.02 5.83 -18.45
CA LEU A 68 -22.80 6.15 -19.64
C LEU A 68 -22.67 5.05 -20.70
N ASP A 69 -21.46 4.52 -20.91
CA ASP A 69 -21.24 3.40 -21.84
C ASP A 69 -22.08 2.19 -21.46
N ILE A 70 -22.14 1.85 -20.17
CA ILE A 70 -22.96 0.72 -19.68
C ILE A 70 -24.46 0.97 -19.83
N LYS A 71 -24.93 2.20 -19.59
CA LYS A 71 -26.37 2.51 -19.53
C LYS A 71 -26.98 2.92 -20.86
N LYS A 72 -26.17 3.43 -21.77
CA LYS A 72 -26.62 4.02 -23.04
C LYS A 72 -25.95 3.39 -24.27
N ASP A 73 -25.16 2.32 -24.07
CA ASP A 73 -24.43 1.61 -25.13
C ASP A 73 -23.59 2.57 -26.00
N THR A 74 -22.72 3.34 -25.32
CA THR A 74 -21.85 4.35 -25.94
C THR A 74 -20.37 3.99 -25.80
N ASP A 75 -19.49 4.72 -26.50
CA ASP A 75 -18.02 4.56 -26.43
C ASP A 75 -17.31 5.75 -25.79
N PHE A 76 -17.97 6.51 -24.91
CA PHE A 76 -17.42 7.73 -24.33
C PHE A 76 -16.16 7.47 -23.51
N HIS A 77 -16.05 6.34 -22.82
CA HIS A 77 -14.87 6.02 -22.05
C HIS A 77 -13.66 5.77 -22.95
N GLU A 78 -13.84 5.07 -24.07
CA GLU A 78 -12.76 4.85 -25.03
C GLU A 78 -12.32 6.18 -25.68
N LEU A 79 -13.28 6.98 -26.14
CA LEU A 79 -13.02 8.31 -26.70
C LEU A 79 -12.28 9.20 -25.70
N TRP A 80 -12.68 9.14 -24.44
CA TRP A 80 -12.04 9.86 -23.35
C TRP A 80 -10.57 9.45 -23.16
N LEU A 81 -10.27 8.15 -23.11
CA LEU A 81 -8.90 7.67 -22.97
C LEU A 81 -8.03 8.04 -24.17
N LYS A 82 -8.56 7.93 -25.40
CA LYS A 82 -7.88 8.38 -26.63
C LYS A 82 -7.60 9.88 -26.59
N TRP A 83 -8.56 10.68 -26.15
CA TRP A 83 -8.42 12.13 -26.04
C TRP A 83 -7.37 12.53 -24.99
N LEU A 84 -7.37 11.90 -23.81
CA LEU A 84 -6.33 12.12 -22.79
C LEU A 84 -4.93 11.82 -23.35
N LYS A 85 -4.77 10.74 -24.11
CA LYS A 85 -3.51 10.39 -24.77
C LYS A 85 -3.12 11.44 -25.81
N LYS A 86 -4.05 11.86 -26.66
CA LYS A 86 -3.84 12.89 -27.70
C LYS A 86 -3.40 14.23 -27.10
N LYS A 87 -3.96 14.62 -25.95
CA LYS A 87 -3.64 15.87 -25.24
C LYS A 87 -2.50 15.71 -24.21
N GLU A 88 -1.81 14.57 -24.23
CA GLU A 88 -0.70 14.21 -23.32
C GLU A 88 -1.02 14.34 -21.83
N ILE A 89 -2.29 14.19 -21.44
CA ILE A 89 -2.74 14.29 -20.06
C ILE A 89 -2.39 13.00 -19.33
N ARG A 90 -1.42 13.08 -18.43
CA ARG A 90 -0.97 11.94 -17.62
C ARG A 90 -1.71 11.88 -16.29
N TRP A 91 -2.06 10.66 -15.87
CA TRP A 91 -2.62 10.38 -14.55
C TRP A 91 -1.66 10.64 -13.39
N ARG A 92 -0.34 10.58 -13.63
CA ARG A 92 0.69 10.68 -12.58
C ARG A 92 1.12 12.12 -12.37
N MET A 93 1.13 12.51 -11.10
CA MET A 93 1.50 13.85 -10.63
C MET A 93 3.01 14.06 -10.48
N ASN A 94 3.75 13.00 -10.16
CA ASN A 94 5.18 13.10 -9.91
C ASN A 94 5.96 12.34 -10.98
N PRO A 95 7.08 12.89 -11.48
CA PRO A 95 8.09 12.07 -12.15
C PRO A 95 8.49 10.93 -11.22
N LYS A 96 8.97 9.81 -11.78
CA LYS A 96 9.59 8.75 -10.98
C LYS A 96 10.66 9.41 -10.11
N THR A 97 10.40 9.56 -8.82
CA THR A 97 11.45 9.85 -7.87
C THR A 97 12.48 8.76 -8.07
N ASP A 98 13.73 9.14 -8.30
CA ASP A 98 14.78 8.18 -8.50
C ASP A 98 14.85 7.30 -7.25
N THR A 99 14.38 6.08 -7.42
CA THR A 99 14.21 5.14 -6.32
C THR A 99 15.58 4.68 -5.84
N TYR A 100 16.61 4.79 -6.69
CA TYR A 100 17.99 4.50 -6.36
C TYR A 100 18.57 5.60 -5.44
N LEU A 101 18.40 6.87 -5.79
CA LEU A 101 18.83 7.99 -4.94
C LEU A 101 18.14 7.96 -3.57
N LEU A 102 16.83 7.72 -3.53
CA LEU A 102 16.10 7.59 -2.26
C LEU A 102 16.55 6.38 -1.43
N ALA A 103 16.91 5.26 -2.07
CA ALA A 103 17.41 4.09 -1.36
C ALA A 103 18.81 4.32 -0.76
N ASN A 104 19.66 5.08 -1.43
CA ASN A 104 21.00 5.41 -0.93
C ASN A 104 21.01 6.49 0.16
N GLN A 105 19.99 7.35 0.21
CA GLN A 105 19.86 8.40 1.23
C GLN A 105 19.33 7.90 2.57
N ILE A 106 18.54 6.82 2.59
CA ILE A 106 17.89 6.32 3.81
C ILE A 106 18.73 5.19 4.41
N ARG A 107 19.57 5.54 5.40
CA ARG A 107 20.35 4.57 6.16
C ARG A 107 19.51 3.91 7.25
N MET A 108 19.82 2.65 7.58
CA MET A 108 19.09 1.90 8.60
C MET A 108 19.17 2.63 9.95
N GLU A 109 20.36 3.09 10.32
CA GLU A 109 20.68 3.71 11.61
C GLU A 109 19.85 4.98 11.86
N ASP A 110 19.68 5.81 10.82
CA ASP A 110 18.87 7.03 10.89
C ASP A 110 17.39 6.69 11.13
N VAL A 111 16.89 5.65 10.46
CA VAL A 111 15.52 5.16 10.66
C VAL A 111 15.33 4.57 12.05
N LEU A 112 16.30 3.81 12.56
CA LEU A 112 16.25 3.26 13.92
C LEU A 112 16.19 4.38 14.97
N LYS A 113 17.03 5.41 14.82
CA LYS A 113 17.01 6.60 15.68
C LYS A 113 15.62 7.24 15.71
N ASN A 114 14.99 7.40 14.56
CA ASN A 114 13.64 7.97 14.47
C ASN A 114 12.58 7.06 15.11
N ILE A 115 12.68 5.74 14.94
CA ILE A 115 11.76 4.78 15.58
C ILE A 115 11.82 4.88 17.11
N ARG A 116 13.01 5.09 17.71
CA ARG A 116 13.16 5.25 19.17
C ARG A 116 12.36 6.43 19.72
N GLY A 117 12.24 7.51 18.94
CA GLY A 117 11.50 8.72 19.32
C GLY A 117 9.97 8.60 19.17
N LEU A 118 9.44 7.48 18.66
CA LEU A 118 8.00 7.29 18.52
C LEU A 118 7.35 6.92 19.86
N PRO A 119 6.06 7.27 20.06
CA PRO A 119 5.31 6.78 21.22
C PRO A 119 5.32 5.25 21.27
N GLU A 120 5.37 4.67 22.47
CA GLU A 120 5.65 3.24 22.72
C GLU A 120 4.93 2.29 21.78
N LYS A 121 3.60 2.41 21.68
CA LYS A 121 2.76 1.62 20.76
C LYS A 121 3.24 1.67 19.30
N TYR A 122 3.58 2.85 18.80
CA TYR A 122 3.97 3.06 17.41
C TYR A 122 5.45 2.75 17.17
N LYS A 123 6.29 2.85 18.20
CA LYS A 123 7.64 2.32 18.21
C LYS A 123 7.62 0.80 18.05
N ILE A 124 6.86 0.08 18.88
CA ILE A 124 6.69 -1.38 18.77
C ILE A 124 6.13 -1.76 17.38
N PHE A 125 5.10 -1.05 16.91
CA PHE A 125 4.51 -1.30 15.58
C PHE A 125 5.50 -1.02 14.43
N ALA A 126 6.25 0.09 14.46
CA ALA A 126 7.24 0.41 13.44
C ALA A 126 8.36 -0.63 13.41
N THR A 127 8.86 -1.03 14.59
CA THR A 127 9.85 -2.09 14.73
C THR A 127 9.31 -3.42 14.20
N PHE A 128 8.05 -3.75 14.49
CA PHE A 128 7.38 -4.92 13.93
C PHE A 128 7.33 -4.89 12.39
N VAL A 129 6.96 -3.77 11.78
CA VAL A 129 6.95 -3.61 10.32
C VAL A 129 8.36 -3.77 9.74
N LEU A 130 9.37 -3.19 10.39
CA LEU A 130 10.76 -3.28 9.98
C LEU A 130 11.30 -4.71 10.05
N VAL A 131 10.95 -5.48 11.09
CA VAL A 131 11.45 -6.84 11.31
C VAL A 131 10.70 -7.88 10.46
N SER A 132 9.38 -7.73 10.34
CA SER A 132 8.54 -8.65 9.56
C SER A 132 8.59 -8.37 8.06
N GLY A 133 8.85 -7.13 7.67
CA GLY A 133 8.82 -6.70 6.28
C GLY A 133 7.42 -6.70 5.67
N LEU A 134 6.35 -6.69 6.46
CA LEU A 134 4.98 -6.70 5.96
C LEU A 134 4.57 -5.36 5.31
N ARG A 135 3.60 -5.40 4.38
CA ARG A 135 2.95 -4.16 3.92
C ARG A 135 2.17 -3.56 5.07
N THR A 136 1.93 -2.24 5.04
CA THR A 136 1.23 -1.55 6.12
C THR A 136 -0.10 -2.21 6.49
N SER A 137 -0.93 -2.59 5.52
CA SER A 137 -2.20 -3.27 5.78
C SER A 137 -2.02 -4.68 6.37
N GLU A 138 -1.12 -5.48 5.80
CA GLU A 138 -0.77 -6.82 6.30
C GLU A 138 -0.21 -6.75 7.73
N ALA A 139 0.62 -5.75 8.02
CA ALA A 139 1.21 -5.53 9.32
C ALA A 139 0.16 -5.12 10.35
N ILE A 140 -0.77 -4.23 10.00
CA ILE A 140 -1.88 -3.87 10.90
C ILE A 140 -2.69 -5.12 11.25
N GLU A 141 -3.04 -5.93 10.26
CA GLU A 141 -3.82 -7.15 10.47
C GLU A 141 -3.08 -8.17 11.33
N ALA A 142 -1.80 -8.42 11.01
CA ALA A 142 -0.97 -9.36 11.74
C ALA A 142 -0.70 -8.90 13.18
N PHE A 143 -0.45 -7.61 13.39
CA PHE A 143 -0.20 -7.04 14.71
C PHE A 143 -1.46 -7.09 15.59
N ASN A 144 -2.63 -6.76 15.04
CA ASN A 144 -3.89 -6.75 15.78
C ASN A 144 -4.41 -8.14 16.14
N ASN A 145 -4.00 -9.17 15.38
CA ASN A 145 -4.41 -10.56 15.56
C ASN A 145 -3.24 -11.48 15.90
N HIS A 146 -2.14 -10.93 16.41
CA HIS A 146 -0.88 -11.65 16.62
C HIS A 146 -1.05 -12.99 17.32
N ASP A 147 -1.80 -13.03 18.43
CA ASP A 147 -1.97 -14.23 19.26
C ASP A 147 -2.70 -15.36 18.52
N LYS A 148 -3.48 -15.03 17.49
CA LYS A 148 -4.21 -16.02 16.68
C LYS A 148 -3.37 -16.62 15.57
N ILE A 149 -2.35 -15.91 15.11
CA ILE A 149 -1.59 -16.26 13.89
C ILE A 149 -0.14 -16.65 14.17
N CYS A 150 0.43 -16.24 15.30
CA CYS A 150 1.81 -16.52 15.64
C CYS A 150 1.90 -17.90 16.29
N ARG A 151 2.58 -18.83 15.61
CA ARG A 151 2.86 -20.17 16.12
C ARG A 151 4.36 -20.35 16.16
N GLU A 152 4.88 -20.58 17.36
CA GLU A 152 6.32 -20.79 17.59
C GLU A 152 7.20 -19.72 16.91
N GLY A 153 6.84 -18.44 17.01
CA GLY A 153 7.62 -17.34 16.43
C GLY A 153 7.65 -17.29 14.89
N VAL A 154 6.68 -17.92 14.23
CA VAL A 154 6.37 -17.73 12.81
C VAL A 154 4.90 -17.32 12.69
N MET A 155 4.61 -16.34 11.85
CA MET A 155 3.26 -15.92 11.51
C MET A 155 2.97 -16.33 10.08
N GLU A 156 2.07 -17.28 9.91
CA GLU A 156 1.58 -17.73 8.61
C GLU A 156 0.44 -16.82 8.14
N LEU A 157 0.59 -16.24 6.96
CA LEU A 157 -0.19 -15.09 6.49
C LEU A 157 -0.85 -15.42 5.14
N PHE A 158 -1.43 -16.61 4.98
CA PHE A 158 -1.99 -17.11 3.72
C PHE A 158 -3.28 -16.37 3.27
N TRP A 159 -3.18 -15.06 3.09
CA TRP A 159 -4.23 -14.18 2.61
C TRP A 159 -4.66 -14.53 1.17
N ASP A 160 -5.91 -14.20 0.83
CA ASP A 160 -6.46 -14.34 -0.53
C ASP A 160 -5.59 -13.66 -1.60
N ARG A 161 -5.34 -14.35 -2.71
CA ARG A 161 -4.21 -14.16 -3.64
C ARG A 161 -4.47 -13.28 -4.86
N GLY A 162 -5.36 -12.30 -4.77
CA GLY A 162 -5.47 -11.28 -5.83
C GLY A 162 -4.20 -10.42 -6.04
N THR A 163 -3.23 -10.44 -5.11
CA THR A 163 -1.99 -9.63 -5.16
C THR A 163 -0.79 -10.33 -4.50
N LYS A 164 0.42 -9.74 -4.61
CA LYS A 164 1.72 -10.22 -4.05
C LYS A 164 1.78 -10.26 -2.51
N LYS A 165 0.81 -10.86 -1.82
CA LYS A 165 0.72 -10.87 -0.34
C LYS A 165 1.80 -11.75 0.30
N ALA A 166 2.25 -11.37 1.51
CA ALA A 166 3.24 -12.14 2.27
C ALA A 166 2.76 -13.59 2.51
N ASN A 167 3.69 -14.56 2.52
CA ASN A 167 3.35 -15.97 2.79
C ASN A 167 3.40 -16.28 4.27
N ALA A 168 4.58 -16.09 4.85
CA ALA A 168 4.84 -16.24 6.27
C ALA A 168 6.01 -15.32 6.65
N VAL A 169 6.05 -14.86 7.89
CA VAL A 169 7.12 -14.01 8.40
C VAL A 169 7.51 -14.46 9.80
N TYR A 170 8.75 -14.22 10.20
CA TYR A 170 9.16 -14.48 11.57
C TYR A 170 8.56 -13.46 12.54
N CYS A 171 8.29 -13.93 13.76
CA CYS A 171 8.02 -13.10 14.92
C CYS A 171 9.23 -13.16 15.86
N HIS A 172 9.85 -12.02 16.13
CA HIS A 172 10.99 -11.96 17.03
C HIS A 172 10.52 -12.05 18.49
N PRO A 173 11.13 -12.87 19.36
CA PRO A 173 10.69 -13.04 20.75
C PRO A 173 10.53 -11.71 21.52
N ILE A 174 11.50 -10.79 21.37
CA ILE A 174 11.45 -9.44 21.96
C ILE A 174 10.17 -8.67 21.60
N LEU A 175 9.65 -8.86 20.39
CA LEU A 175 8.42 -8.20 19.94
C LEU A 175 7.18 -8.99 20.32
N HIS A 176 7.26 -10.33 20.33
CA HIS A 176 6.16 -11.23 20.65
C HIS A 176 5.42 -10.78 21.92
N ASP A 177 6.17 -10.55 22.99
CA ASP A 177 5.59 -10.20 24.29
C ASP A 177 5.10 -8.75 24.38
N LYS A 178 5.51 -7.90 23.44
CA LYS A 178 5.20 -6.45 23.44
C LYS A 178 4.02 -6.10 22.53
N MET A 179 3.55 -7.02 21.69
CA MET A 179 2.43 -6.80 20.77
C MET A 179 1.05 -6.89 21.46
N LYS A 180 0.86 -6.13 22.54
CA LYS A 180 -0.39 -6.10 23.33
C LYS A 180 -1.39 -5.04 22.85
N TYR A 181 -1.02 -4.23 21.86
CA TYR A 181 -1.81 -3.10 21.39
C TYR A 181 -2.56 -3.41 20.09
N LYS A 182 -3.62 -2.64 19.81
CA LYS A 182 -4.29 -2.63 18.50
C LYS A 182 -4.13 -1.29 17.81
N THR A 183 -3.96 -1.27 16.49
CA THR A 183 -3.83 -0.04 15.69
C THR A 183 -4.76 -0.06 14.47
N SER A 184 -4.87 1.07 13.78
CA SER A 184 -5.68 1.22 12.57
C SER A 184 -4.91 2.00 11.51
N ALA A 185 -5.34 1.91 10.25
CA ALA A 185 -4.68 2.62 9.15
C ALA A 185 -4.58 4.13 9.38
N SER A 186 -5.64 4.77 9.91
CA SER A 186 -5.63 6.20 10.21
C SER A 186 -4.63 6.56 11.32
N ARG A 187 -4.55 5.73 12.38
CA ARG A 187 -3.61 5.91 13.48
C ARG A 187 -2.16 5.70 13.03
N VAL A 188 -1.91 4.70 12.19
CA VAL A 188 -0.58 4.46 11.59
C VAL A 188 -0.17 5.66 10.72
N THR A 189 -1.03 6.13 9.81
CA THR A 189 -0.72 7.30 8.97
C THR A 189 -0.43 8.56 9.80
N LYS A 190 -1.17 8.78 10.89
CA LYS A 190 -0.96 9.95 11.77
C LYS A 190 0.35 9.88 12.54
N ASN A 191 0.74 8.71 13.05
CA ASN A 191 1.86 8.57 13.99
C ASN A 191 3.15 8.04 13.36
N LEU A 192 3.08 7.39 12.20
CA LEU A 192 4.23 6.93 11.41
C LEU A 192 4.32 7.73 10.09
N HIS A 193 3.96 9.01 10.13
CA HIS A 193 4.13 9.90 9.00
C HIS A 193 5.62 10.03 8.63
N SER A 194 5.93 10.25 7.35
CA SER A 194 7.31 10.32 6.85
C SER A 194 8.18 11.35 7.57
N LYS A 195 7.57 12.46 7.99
CA LYS A 195 8.24 13.50 8.79
C LYS A 195 8.76 13.03 10.15
N TYR A 196 8.14 12.00 10.73
CA TYR A 196 8.55 11.43 12.02
C TYR A 196 9.51 10.27 11.83
N LEU A 197 9.26 9.43 10.83
CA LEU A 197 10.07 8.23 10.57
C LEU A 197 11.34 8.54 9.75
N GLY A 198 11.41 9.71 9.10
CA GLY A 198 12.43 10.04 8.10
C GLY A 198 12.22 9.37 6.74
N CYS A 199 11.23 8.47 6.62
CA CYS A 199 10.88 7.78 5.40
C CYS A 199 9.39 7.36 5.40
N GLU A 200 8.83 7.02 4.24
CA GLU A 200 7.49 6.40 4.22
C GLU A 200 7.54 4.99 4.84
N VAL A 201 6.46 4.56 5.52
CA VAL A 201 6.38 3.23 6.16
C VAL A 201 6.76 2.08 5.20
N ARG A 202 6.46 2.20 3.90
CA ARG A 202 6.85 1.21 2.89
C ARG A 202 8.37 1.00 2.76
N TYR A 203 9.19 1.97 3.16
CA TYR A 203 10.65 1.85 3.16
C TYR A 203 11.15 0.90 4.25
N LEU A 204 10.45 0.75 5.38
CA LEU A 204 10.78 -0.24 6.39
C LEU A 204 10.80 -1.66 5.80
N ARG A 205 9.84 -1.96 4.92
CA ARG A 205 9.83 -3.22 4.15
C ARG A 205 11.01 -3.34 3.18
N LYS A 206 11.47 -2.25 2.57
CA LYS A 206 12.65 -2.29 1.70
C LYS A 206 13.92 -2.54 2.50
N LEU A 207 14.09 -1.85 3.63
CA LEU A 207 15.20 -2.06 4.56
C LEU A 207 15.23 -3.51 5.08
N ASN A 208 14.07 -4.05 5.47
CA ASN A 208 13.92 -5.46 5.83
C ASN A 208 14.42 -6.40 4.73
N TYR A 209 14.00 -6.15 3.49
CA TYR A 209 14.38 -6.97 2.34
C TYR A 209 15.89 -6.96 2.15
N THR A 210 16.48 -5.77 2.04
CA THR A 210 17.93 -5.59 1.85
C THR A 210 18.71 -6.26 2.97
N PHE A 211 18.28 -6.09 4.22
CA PHE A 211 18.95 -6.68 5.37
C PHE A 211 18.87 -8.20 5.39
N ASN A 212 17.68 -8.78 5.17
CA ASN A 212 17.51 -10.24 5.14
C ASN A 212 18.23 -10.88 3.93
N ALA A 213 18.16 -10.24 2.76
CA ALA A 213 18.82 -10.75 1.55
C ALA A 213 20.35 -10.73 1.68
N THR A 214 20.92 -9.71 2.31
CA THR A 214 22.38 -9.60 2.47
C THR A 214 22.94 -10.38 3.65
N LYS A 215 22.17 -10.53 4.74
CA LYS A 215 22.67 -11.15 5.99
C LYS A 215 22.17 -12.57 6.22
N ILE A 216 21.07 -13.00 5.61
CA ILE A 216 20.44 -14.28 5.90
C ILE A 216 20.42 -15.16 4.67
N ASP A 217 19.50 -14.87 3.75
CA ASP A 217 19.29 -15.58 2.49
C ASP A 217 18.34 -14.77 1.58
N PRO A 218 18.69 -14.51 0.30
CA PRO A 218 17.83 -13.79 -0.64
C PRO A 218 16.51 -14.49 -0.96
N LEU A 219 16.48 -15.82 -1.08
CA LEU A 219 15.28 -16.58 -1.45
C LEU A 219 14.24 -16.53 -0.32
N LEU A 220 14.69 -16.65 0.92
CA LEU A 220 13.89 -16.46 2.12
C LEU A 220 13.33 -15.04 2.19
N ALA A 221 14.13 -14.01 1.89
CA ALA A 221 13.66 -12.63 1.88
C ALA A 221 12.56 -12.39 0.83
N GLU A 222 12.69 -13.00 -0.35
CA GLU A 222 11.67 -12.97 -1.41
C GLU A 222 10.40 -13.73 -1.02
N PHE A 223 10.54 -14.90 -0.39
CA PHE A 223 9.43 -15.72 0.10
C PHE A 223 8.63 -15.00 1.19
N MET A 224 9.31 -14.45 2.22
CA MET A 224 8.68 -13.71 3.32
C MET A 224 7.86 -12.52 2.79
N GLN A 225 8.38 -11.83 1.78
CA GLN A 225 7.72 -10.69 1.16
C GLN A 225 6.75 -11.06 0.01
N GLY A 226 6.41 -12.34 -0.17
CA GLY A 226 5.42 -12.75 -1.18
C GLY A 226 5.83 -12.40 -2.62
N ARG A 227 7.14 -12.25 -2.87
CA ARG A 227 7.70 -12.08 -4.22
C ARG A 227 7.89 -13.43 -4.91
N ARG A 228 8.01 -14.50 -4.12
CA ARG A 228 7.97 -15.91 -4.53
C ARG A 228 6.92 -16.68 -3.72
N GLY A 229 6.63 -17.91 -4.14
CA GLY A 229 5.78 -18.83 -3.40
C GLY A 229 4.56 -19.30 -4.19
N ASN A 230 4.72 -19.97 -5.33
CA ASN A 230 3.61 -20.80 -5.84
C ASN A 230 3.24 -21.91 -4.82
N VAL A 231 2.17 -22.68 -5.07
CA VAL A 231 1.67 -23.68 -4.10
C VAL A 231 2.79 -24.64 -3.68
N SER A 232 3.54 -25.19 -4.65
CA SER A 232 4.68 -26.08 -4.42
C SER A 232 5.75 -25.43 -3.54
N GLN A 233 6.18 -24.21 -3.87
CA GLN A 233 7.20 -23.48 -3.12
C GLN A 233 6.84 -23.24 -1.64
N ARG A 234 5.56 -23.13 -1.28
CA ARG A 234 5.16 -22.98 0.14
C ARG A 234 5.50 -24.22 0.98
N HIS A 235 5.29 -25.41 0.41
CA HIS A 235 5.60 -26.67 1.09
C HIS A 235 7.10 -26.83 1.35
N TYR A 236 7.96 -26.27 0.49
CA TYR A 236 9.41 -26.32 0.66
C TYR A 236 9.97 -25.18 1.51
N PHE A 237 9.46 -23.95 1.35
CA PHE A 237 10.05 -22.78 2.03
C PHE A 237 9.61 -22.62 3.49
N LEU A 238 8.43 -23.12 3.90
CA LEU A 238 8.04 -23.10 5.31
C LEU A 238 9.01 -23.93 6.19
N PRO A 239 9.35 -25.19 5.83
CA PRO A 239 10.45 -25.91 6.48
C PRO A 239 11.80 -25.19 6.42
N MET A 240 12.13 -24.50 5.32
CA MET A 240 13.37 -23.72 5.28
C MET A 240 13.36 -22.55 6.28
N MET A 241 12.20 -22.00 6.63
CA MET A 241 12.11 -20.97 7.66
C MET A 241 12.60 -21.48 9.02
N SER A 242 12.35 -22.73 9.41
CA SER A 242 12.89 -23.23 10.69
C SER A 242 14.42 -23.26 10.68
N ASN A 243 15.02 -23.65 9.54
CA ASN A 243 16.48 -23.74 9.38
C ASN A 243 17.16 -22.37 9.52
N HIS A 244 16.57 -21.32 8.96
CA HIS A 244 17.13 -19.96 9.04
C HIS A 244 16.72 -19.19 10.29
N ARG A 245 15.79 -19.71 11.11
CA ARG A 245 15.22 -19.00 12.27
C ARG A 245 16.28 -18.59 13.29
N ARG A 246 17.22 -19.47 13.61
CA ARG A 246 18.29 -19.18 14.59
C ARG A 246 19.19 -18.04 14.12
N LYS A 247 19.63 -18.11 12.85
CA LYS A 247 20.43 -17.05 12.21
C LYS A 247 19.65 -15.73 12.15
N TRP A 248 18.39 -15.78 11.72
CA TRP A 248 17.50 -14.61 11.65
C TRP A 248 17.35 -13.92 13.01
N LYS A 249 17.07 -14.68 14.08
CA LYS A 249 16.97 -14.16 15.45
C LYS A 249 18.28 -13.48 15.87
N SER A 250 19.42 -14.14 15.68
CA SER A 250 20.73 -13.59 16.07
C SER A 250 21.06 -12.28 15.35
N VAL A 251 20.79 -12.22 14.04
CA VAL A 251 21.09 -11.04 13.21
C VAL A 251 20.17 -9.87 13.58
N TRP A 252 18.86 -10.11 13.76
CA TRP A 252 17.92 -9.06 14.16
C TRP A 252 18.07 -8.63 15.61
N LEU A 253 18.49 -9.52 16.51
CA LEU A 253 18.76 -9.15 17.91
C LEU A 253 19.77 -8.01 18.01
N LYS A 254 20.80 -7.99 17.16
CA LYS A 254 21.80 -6.90 17.11
C LYS A 254 21.18 -5.55 16.74
N VAL A 255 20.14 -5.55 15.91
CA VAL A 255 19.42 -4.34 15.49
C VAL A 255 18.41 -3.92 16.56
N LEU A 256 17.76 -4.90 17.22
CA LEU A 256 16.67 -4.67 18.15
C LEU A 256 17.10 -4.29 19.56
N LYS A 257 18.31 -4.70 19.98
CA LYS A 257 18.85 -4.39 21.33
C LYS A 257 18.76 -2.91 21.67
N ASP A 258 18.85 -2.05 20.68
CA ASP A 258 18.84 -0.60 20.91
C ASP A 258 17.46 0.04 20.71
N LEU A 259 16.42 -0.72 20.36
CA LEU A 259 15.09 -0.20 20.02
C LEU A 259 14.02 -0.54 21.06
N VAL A 260 14.18 -1.67 21.74
CA VAL A 260 13.11 -2.35 22.46
C VAL A 260 13.55 -2.73 23.85
#